data_AF-A0A498SRC0-F1
#
_entry.id   AF-A0A498SRC0-F1
#
_cell.length_a   1.000
_cell.length_b   1.000
_cell.length_c   1.000
_cell.angle_alpha   90.00
_cell.angle_beta   90.00
_cell.angle_gamma   90.00
#
_symmetry.space_group_name_H-M   'P 1'
#
loop_
_entity.id
_entity.type
_entity.pdbx_description
1 polymer ?
#
loop_
_entity_poly.entity_id
_entity_poly.type
_entity_poly.pdbx_seq_one_letter_code
_entity_poly.pdbx_strand_id
1 'polypeptide(L)'
;LKKFVGSNGDDSKKKIRTEDGTYLPATYKSGRYEKWQKKQKLEYQNNDEEETIDTRIKKQDFRRRSGNRKRRRRNKTENKEEKAPRSELKTSEQILKQRNRKAKIQSYQLYRRQQNMKKRLTKKRKTDLSY
;
A
#
# COMPACT_ATOMS: atom_id res chain seq x y z
N LEU A 1 -44.43 3.08 6.75
CA LEU A 1 -43.76 4.21 7.42
C LEU A 1 -42.46 4.57 6.68
N LYS A 2 -42.26 5.84 6.33
CA LYS A 2 -41.03 6.34 5.71
C LYS A 2 -39.96 6.48 6.79
N LYS A 3 -38.90 5.68 6.72
CA LYS A 3 -37.77 5.74 7.65
C LYS A 3 -36.88 6.92 7.25
N PHE A 4 -36.99 8.05 7.94
CA PHE A 4 -35.98 9.10 7.85
C PHE A 4 -34.73 8.61 8.59
N VAL A 5 -33.61 8.51 7.89
CA VAL A 5 -32.30 8.37 8.54
C VAL A 5 -32.05 9.73 9.20
N GLY A 6 -32.08 9.75 10.53
CA GLY A 6 -31.85 10.97 11.32
C GLY A 6 -30.54 11.64 10.91
N SER A 7 -30.50 12.97 11.00
CA SER A 7 -29.35 13.84 10.73
C SER A 7 -28.17 13.60 11.69
N ASN A 8 -27.69 12.36 11.76
CA ASN A 8 -26.58 11.99 12.60
C ASN A 8 -25.29 12.21 11.80
N GLY A 9 -24.73 13.43 11.88
CA GLY A 9 -23.31 13.61 11.60
C GLY A 9 -22.86 14.86 10.85
N ASP A 10 -23.59 15.99 10.91
CA ASP A 10 -23.11 17.23 10.29
C ASP A 10 -22.97 18.43 11.25
N ASP A 11 -23.47 18.33 12.49
CA ASP A 11 -23.42 19.47 13.42
C ASP A 11 -22.02 19.73 14.00
N SER A 12 -21.08 18.78 13.89
CA SER A 12 -19.68 18.96 14.28
C SER A 12 -18.81 19.53 13.17
N LYS A 13 -19.31 19.68 11.94
CA LYS A 13 -18.50 20.18 10.83
C LYS A 13 -18.50 21.71 10.89
N LYS A 14 -17.32 22.28 11.16
CA LYS A 14 -17.10 23.73 11.10
C LYS A 14 -17.58 24.26 9.75
N LYS A 15 -18.34 25.34 9.73
CA LYS A 15 -18.84 26.01 8.52
C LYS A 15 -18.21 27.40 8.40
N ILE A 16 -18.06 27.89 7.17
CA ILE A 16 -17.55 29.20 6.83
C ILE A 16 -18.68 29.94 6.10
N ARG A 17 -18.93 31.20 6.48
CA ARG A 17 -19.90 32.06 5.81
C ARG A 17 -19.21 32.75 4.62
N THR A 18 -19.81 32.68 3.45
CA THR A 18 -19.37 33.38 2.23
C THR A 18 -19.88 34.82 2.20
N GLU A 19 -19.34 35.62 1.29
CA GLU A 19 -19.73 37.03 1.08
C GLU A 19 -21.24 37.16 0.76
N ASP A 20 -21.79 36.20 0.00
CA ASP A 20 -23.21 36.09 -0.32
C ASP A 20 -24.07 35.55 0.84
N GLY A 21 -23.45 35.27 1.99
CA GLY A 21 -24.14 34.79 3.19
C GLY A 21 -24.45 33.29 3.24
N THR A 22 -24.00 32.50 2.26
CA THR A 22 -24.18 31.05 2.26
C THR A 22 -23.18 30.35 3.19
N TYR A 23 -23.62 29.32 3.92
CA TYR A 23 -22.75 28.53 4.78
C TYR A 23 -22.16 27.35 4.01
N LEU A 24 -20.85 27.38 3.80
CA LEU A 24 -20.11 26.27 3.22
C LEU A 24 -19.43 25.45 4.33
N PRO A 25 -19.31 24.12 4.18
CA PRO A 25 -18.48 23.35 5.09
C PRO A 25 -17.03 23.84 5.00
N ALA A 26 -16.31 23.92 6.12
CA ALA A 26 -14.91 24.37 6.16
C ALA A 26 -13.98 23.48 5.31
N THR A 27 -14.42 22.28 4.94
CA THR A 27 -13.72 21.41 4.00
C THR A 27 -13.71 21.92 2.57
N TYR A 28 -14.55 22.90 2.21
CA TYR A 28 -14.65 23.45 0.85
C TYR A 28 -13.29 23.97 0.33
N LYS A 29 -12.47 24.58 1.19
CA LYS A 29 -11.08 25.01 0.86
C LYS A 29 -9.99 24.11 1.44
N SER A 30 -10.28 22.83 1.71
CA SER A 30 -9.33 21.91 2.36
C SER A 30 -8.18 21.40 1.47
N GLY A 31 -8.10 21.86 0.22
CA GLY A 31 -7.09 21.38 -0.73
C GLY A 31 -7.35 19.94 -1.20
N ARG A 32 -8.58 19.42 -1.05
CA ARG A 32 -8.91 18.01 -1.33
C ARG A 32 -8.85 17.70 -2.82
N TYR A 33 -9.30 18.64 -3.65
CA TYR A 33 -9.30 18.50 -5.10
C TYR A 33 -7.86 18.49 -5.64
N GLU A 34 -7.03 19.39 -5.14
CA GLU A 34 -5.61 19.55 -5.47
C GLU A 34 -4.82 18.30 -5.09
N LYS A 35 -5.10 17.72 -3.91
CA LYS A 35 -4.53 16.42 -3.50
C LYS A 35 -4.96 15.28 -4.40
N TRP A 36 -6.22 15.27 -4.83
CA TRP A 36 -6.72 14.27 -5.78
C TRP A 36 -6.07 14.42 -7.16
N GLN A 37 -5.99 15.65 -7.68
CA GLN A 37 -5.34 15.98 -8.94
C GLN A 37 -3.87 15.56 -8.96
N LYS A 38 -3.11 15.86 -7.90
CA LYS A 38 -1.72 15.41 -7.70
C LYS A 38 -1.61 13.89 -7.70
N LYS A 39 -2.53 13.20 -7.02
CA LYS A 39 -2.57 11.73 -6.99
C LYS A 39 -2.86 11.12 -8.36
N GLN A 40 -3.73 11.77 -9.15
CA GLN A 40 -4.07 11.34 -10.50
C GLN A 40 -3.05 11.78 -11.56
N LYS A 41 -1.96 12.47 -11.18
CA LYS A 41 -0.94 13.03 -12.10
C LYS A 41 -1.51 13.93 -13.20
N LEU A 42 -2.67 14.54 -12.95
CA LEU A 42 -3.31 15.45 -13.91
C LEU A 42 -2.54 16.77 -14.06
N GLU A 43 -1.66 17.13 -13.11
CA GLU A 43 -0.78 18.31 -13.22
C GLU A 43 0.19 18.22 -14.41
N TYR A 44 0.51 17.01 -14.91
CA TYR A 44 1.44 16.87 -16.03
C TYR A 44 0.79 17.02 -17.41
N GLN A 45 -0.55 17.02 -17.55
CA GLN A 45 -1.19 17.20 -18.86
C GLN A 45 -1.48 18.67 -19.20
N ASN A 46 -1.51 19.55 -18.21
CA ASN A 46 -1.84 20.97 -18.42
C ASN A 46 -0.60 21.87 -18.60
N ASN A 47 0.61 21.32 -18.46
CA ASN A 47 1.86 22.08 -18.46
C ASN A 47 2.75 21.80 -19.68
N ASP A 48 2.27 21.01 -20.66
CA ASP A 48 3.05 20.61 -21.84
C ASP A 48 2.97 21.63 -23.01
N GLU A 49 2.25 22.75 -22.87
CA GLU A 49 2.16 23.78 -23.92
C GLU A 49 3.02 25.03 -23.69
N GLU A 50 3.66 25.19 -22.53
CA GLU A 50 4.48 26.38 -22.30
C GLU A 50 5.79 26.04 -21.58
N GLU A 51 6.88 26.51 -22.19
CA GLU A 51 8.24 26.61 -21.63
C GLU A 51 9.21 25.44 -21.91
N THR A 52 9.65 25.42 -23.17
CA THR A 52 11.07 25.27 -23.48
C THR A 52 11.91 26.21 -22.59
N ILE A 53 12.84 25.69 -21.79
CA ILE A 53 14.22 26.19 -21.60
C ILE A 53 14.96 25.36 -20.53
N ASP A 54 16.04 24.73 -21.00
CA ASP A 54 17.28 24.31 -20.36
C ASP A 54 17.51 24.67 -18.87
N THR A 55 17.80 23.68 -18.02
CA THR A 55 18.92 23.76 -17.06
C THR A 55 19.34 22.38 -16.56
N ARG A 56 20.34 21.86 -17.26
CA ARG A 56 21.44 21.00 -16.82
C ARG A 56 21.70 20.85 -15.30
N ILE A 57 21.92 19.58 -14.93
CA ILE A 57 23.00 19.07 -14.05
C ILE A 57 22.89 19.37 -12.54
N LYS A 58 22.64 18.30 -11.76
CA LYS A 58 23.46 17.91 -10.59
C LYS A 58 23.18 16.46 -10.19
N LYS A 59 23.99 15.55 -10.73
CA LYS A 59 24.15 14.19 -10.22
C LYS A 59 25.00 14.29 -8.95
N GLN A 60 24.43 14.00 -7.78
CA GLN A 60 25.20 13.86 -6.55
C GLN A 60 25.43 12.37 -6.26
N ASP A 61 26.67 11.96 -6.45
CA ASP A 61 27.18 10.61 -6.22
C ASP A 61 27.21 10.27 -4.72
N PHE A 62 26.24 9.49 -4.25
CA PHE A 62 26.35 8.77 -2.98
C PHE A 62 26.83 7.33 -3.21
N ARG A 63 28.11 7.20 -3.59
CA ARG A 63 28.84 5.93 -3.48
C ARG A 63 29.83 6.02 -2.33
N ARG A 64 29.59 5.22 -1.28
CA ARG A 64 30.55 4.35 -0.55
C ARG A 64 30.32 4.38 0.97
N ARG A 65 29.57 3.39 1.49
CA ARG A 65 30.06 2.59 2.64
C ARG A 65 29.35 1.25 2.76
N SER A 66 30.16 0.20 2.57
CA SER A 66 30.17 -1.12 3.24
C SER A 66 28.87 -1.91 3.39
N GLY A 67 28.86 -3.11 2.79
CA GLY A 67 27.85 -4.13 3.06
C GLY A 67 27.71 -5.10 1.91
N ASN A 68 28.62 -6.07 1.85
CA ASN A 68 28.73 -7.12 0.83
C ASN A 68 27.45 -7.99 0.73
N ARG A 69 26.39 -7.50 0.05
CA ARG A 69 25.16 -8.26 -0.28
C ARG A 69 24.86 -8.30 -1.78
N LYS A 70 25.82 -7.91 -2.62
CA LYS A 70 25.65 -7.79 -4.08
C LYS A 70 26.09 -9.07 -4.84
N ARG A 71 25.53 -10.25 -4.54
CA ARG A 71 25.68 -11.43 -5.42
C ARG A 71 24.43 -12.33 -5.52
N ARG A 72 23.23 -11.79 -5.30
CA ARG A 72 21.95 -12.51 -5.54
C ARG A 72 20.91 -11.72 -6.36
N ARG A 73 21.37 -10.78 -7.20
CA ARG A 73 20.52 -10.03 -8.14
C ARG A 73 21.12 -9.95 -9.54
N ARG A 74 21.69 -11.05 -10.02
CA ARG A 74 21.90 -11.27 -11.45
C ARG A 74 20.88 -12.31 -11.89
N ASN A 75 20.24 -12.06 -13.03
CA ASN A 75 19.15 -12.83 -13.64
C ASN A 75 17.75 -12.32 -13.25
N LYS A 76 17.50 -11.04 -13.56
CA LYS A 76 16.15 -10.58 -13.93
C LYS A 76 16.26 -9.46 -14.96
N THR A 77 16.92 -9.79 -16.05
CA THR A 77 17.05 -8.96 -17.26
C THR A 77 16.53 -9.78 -18.42
N GLU A 78 15.28 -10.21 -18.34
CA GLU A 78 14.56 -10.78 -19.47
C GLU A 78 13.15 -10.18 -19.43
N ASN A 79 12.87 -9.39 -20.45
CA ASN A 79 11.59 -8.81 -20.83
C ASN A 79 10.84 -8.05 -19.74
N LYS A 80 11.24 -6.78 -19.56
CA LYS A 80 10.26 -5.74 -19.20
C LYS A 80 9.42 -5.45 -20.45
N GLU A 81 8.62 -6.42 -20.87
CA GLU A 81 7.39 -6.08 -21.57
C GLU A 81 6.66 -5.10 -20.66
N GLU A 82 6.25 -3.97 -21.23
CA GLU A 82 5.51 -2.93 -20.56
C GLU A 82 4.29 -3.57 -19.91
N LYS A 83 4.40 -3.84 -18.61
CA LYS A 83 3.32 -4.51 -17.89
C LYS A 83 2.11 -3.62 -18.01
N ALA A 84 1.09 -4.13 -18.68
CA ALA A 84 -0.21 -3.49 -18.80
C ALA A 84 -0.62 -2.85 -17.46
N PRO A 85 -1.28 -1.67 -17.52
CA PRO A 85 -1.69 -0.96 -16.32
C PRO A 85 -2.42 -1.92 -15.39
N ARG A 86 -1.91 -2.04 -14.15
CA ARG A 86 -2.48 -2.96 -13.18
C ARG A 86 -3.88 -2.49 -12.84
N SER A 87 -4.88 -3.33 -13.08
CA SER A 87 -6.24 -3.09 -12.60
C SER A 87 -6.23 -2.96 -11.08
N GLU A 88 -6.90 -1.94 -10.55
CA GLU A 88 -7.06 -1.76 -9.10
C GLU A 88 -7.90 -2.89 -8.49
N LEU A 89 -8.86 -3.40 -9.27
CA LEU A 89 -9.66 -4.56 -8.93
C LEU A 89 -8.95 -5.86 -9.36
N LYS A 90 -8.94 -6.84 -8.46
CA LYS A 90 -8.35 -8.17 -8.72
C LYS A 90 -9.35 -9.04 -9.48
N THR A 91 -8.87 -9.73 -10.50
CA THR A 91 -9.63 -10.78 -11.18
C THR A 91 -9.92 -11.94 -10.21
N SER A 92 -11.04 -12.64 -10.42
CA SER A 92 -11.43 -13.83 -9.63
C SER A 92 -10.29 -14.85 -9.51
N GLU A 93 -9.59 -15.14 -10.61
CA GLU A 93 -8.45 -16.06 -10.62
C GLU A 93 -7.31 -15.61 -9.69
N GLN A 94 -6.99 -14.31 -9.67
CA GLN A 94 -5.96 -13.76 -8.79
C GLN A 94 -6.35 -13.89 -7.32
N ILE A 95 -7.64 -13.70 -7.01
CA ILE A 95 -8.18 -13.89 -5.66
C ILE A 95 -8.07 -15.35 -5.25
N LEU A 96 -8.48 -16.29 -6.12
CA LEU A 96 -8.35 -17.74 -5.86
C LEU A 96 -6.90 -18.14 -5.64
N LYS A 97 -5.98 -17.68 -6.49
CA LYS A 97 -4.54 -17.93 -6.35
C LYS A 97 -3.98 -17.40 -5.04
N GLN A 98 -4.40 -16.19 -4.64
CA GLN A 98 -4.00 -15.60 -3.36
C GLN A 98 -4.54 -16.41 -2.17
N ARG A 99 -5.81 -16.85 -2.23
CA ARG A 99 -6.44 -17.68 -1.20
C ARG A 99 -5.73 -19.03 -1.07
N ASN A 100 -5.47 -19.72 -2.17
CA ASN A 100 -4.79 -21.02 -2.18
C ASN A 100 -3.37 -20.91 -1.61
N ARG A 101 -2.62 -19.86 -1.98
CA ARG A 101 -1.30 -19.59 -1.40
C ARG A 101 -1.38 -19.37 0.11
N LYS A 102 -2.36 -18.57 0.57
CA LYS A 102 -2.55 -18.29 2.00
C LYS A 102 -2.90 -19.57 2.78
N ALA A 103 -3.80 -20.40 2.24
CA ALA A 103 -4.19 -21.68 2.83
C ALA A 103 -2.99 -22.62 2.98
N LYS A 104 -2.15 -22.74 1.93
CA LYS A 104 -0.92 -23.55 1.97
C LYS A 104 0.07 -23.08 3.04
N ILE A 105 0.22 -21.77 3.21
CA ILE A 105 1.10 -21.20 4.24
C ILE A 105 0.55 -21.51 5.63
N GLN A 106 -0.75 -21.32 5.84
CA GLN A 106 -1.40 -21.59 7.12
C GLN A 106 -1.31 -23.07 7.50
N SER A 107 -1.60 -23.99 6.58
CA SER A 107 -1.49 -25.43 6.85
C SER A 107 -0.06 -25.82 7.22
N TYR A 108 0.94 -25.30 6.52
CA TYR A 108 2.34 -25.54 6.85
C TYR A 108 2.74 -24.99 8.23
N GLN A 109 2.28 -23.78 8.58
CA GLN A 109 2.52 -23.19 9.90
C GLN A 109 1.91 -24.03 11.02
N LEU A 110 0.68 -24.52 10.84
CA LEU A 110 0.01 -25.39 11.79
C LEU A 110 0.75 -26.71 11.96
N TYR A 111 1.14 -27.36 10.87
CA TYR A 111 1.95 -28.58 10.90
C TYR A 111 3.26 -28.36 11.68
N ARG A 112 3.99 -27.29 11.37
CA ARG A 112 5.26 -26.97 12.03
C ARG A 112 5.08 -26.68 13.52
N ARG A 113 3.98 -26.01 13.90
CA ARG A 113 3.63 -25.78 15.30
C ARG A 113 3.42 -27.10 16.04
N GLN A 114 2.65 -28.02 15.47
CA GLN A 114 2.43 -29.34 16.08
C GLN A 114 3.74 -30.13 16.23
N GLN A 115 4.59 -30.13 15.21
CA GLN A 115 5.90 -30.79 15.28
C GLN A 115 6.79 -30.19 16.38
N ASN A 116 6.81 -28.87 16.51
CA ASN A 116 7.56 -28.20 17.57
C ASN A 116 7.01 -28.54 18.96
N MET A 117 5.69 -28.63 19.13
CA MET A 117 5.08 -29.04 20.40
C MET A 117 5.48 -30.48 20.76
N LYS A 118 5.44 -31.41 19.80
CA LYS A 118 5.91 -32.80 20.00
C LYS A 118 7.37 -32.85 20.42
N LYS A 119 8.26 -32.10 19.74
CA LYS A 119 9.68 -32.01 20.10
C LYS A 119 9.90 -31.44 21.51
N ARG A 120 9.10 -30.47 21.92
CA ARG A 120 9.17 -29.91 23.29
C ARG A 120 8.75 -30.94 24.34
N LEU A 121 7.69 -31.71 24.08
CA LEU A 121 7.22 -32.76 24.98
C LEU A 121 8.23 -33.90 25.10
N THR A 122 8.81 -34.36 23.99
CA THR A 122 9.85 -35.41 24.04
C THR A 122 11.12 -34.92 24.73
N LYS A 123 11.51 -33.66 24.52
CA LYS A 123 12.65 -33.06 25.25
C LYS A 123 12.38 -33.01 26.75
N LYS A 124 11.19 -32.60 27.18
CA LYS A 124 10.79 -32.62 28.60
C LYS A 124 10.83 -34.03 29.20
N ARG A 125 10.23 -35.02 28.54
CA ARG A 125 10.27 -36.41 29.02
C ARG A 125 11.70 -36.94 29.20
N LYS A 126 12.62 -36.57 28.30
CA LYS A 126 14.04 -36.94 28.43
C LYS A 126 14.75 -36.26 29.59
N THR A 127 14.41 -35.00 29.91
CA THR A 127 14.97 -34.31 31.07
C THR A 127 14.42 -34.86 32.37
N ASP A 128 13.15 -35.28 32.39
CA ASP A 128 12.49 -35.81 33.59
C ASP A 128 12.93 -37.26 33.90
N LEU A 129 13.41 -38.00 32.90
CA LEU A 129 13.96 -39.36 33.05
C LEU A 129 15.46 -39.38 33.40
N SER A 130 16.13 -38.23 33.43
CA SER A 130 17.57 -38.13 33.73
C SER A 130 17.87 -37.65 35.16
N TYR A 131 16.89 -37.78 36.07
CA TYR A 131 17.01 -37.50 37.49
C TYR A 131 16.64 -38.73 38.30
#